data_AF-A0A1M5HTF2-F1
#
_entry.id   AF-A0A1M5HTF2-F1
#
_cell.length_a   1.000
_cell.length_b   1.000
_cell.length_c   1.000
_cell.angle_alpha   90.00
_cell.angle_beta   90.00
_cell.angle_gamma   90.00
#
_symmetry.space_group_name_H-M   'P 1'
#
loop_
_entity.id
_entity.type
_entity.pdbx_description
1 polymer ?
#
loop_
_entity_poly.entity_id
_entity_poly.type
_entity_poly.pdbx_seq_one_letter_code
_entity_poly.pdbx_strand_id
1 'polypeptide(L)'
;MMTSDFPKLIRETSDARMRTRLLAISHFVDGKSRTQIAKYLKVSRTSVNNWVVTYLKNGVEGLVEKQHTGRPPRLTEDQLS
;
A
#
# COMPACT_ATOMS: atom_id res chain seq x y z
N MET A 1 0.14 -16.02 15.82
CA MET A 1 -0.24 -15.32 14.57
C MET A 1 -0.65 -13.91 14.94
N MET A 2 0.01 -12.88 14.41
CA MET A 2 -0.30 -11.50 14.74
C MET A 2 -1.57 -11.08 13.98
N THR A 3 -2.73 -11.28 14.58
CA THR A 3 -4.02 -10.82 14.08
C THR A 3 -4.09 -9.31 14.23
N SER A 4 -3.60 -8.58 13.23
CA SER A 4 -3.80 -7.14 13.15
C SER A 4 -5.29 -6.86 12.94
N ASP A 5 -5.86 -5.92 13.70
CA ASP A 5 -7.27 -5.51 13.57
C ASP A 5 -7.45 -4.62 12.32
N PHE A 6 -7.48 -5.26 11.15
CA PHE A 6 -7.70 -4.58 9.87
C PHE A 6 -9.03 -3.81 9.82
N PRO A 7 -10.17 -4.33 10.34
CA PRO A 7 -11.41 -3.56 10.40
C PRO A 7 -11.26 -2.19 11.06
N LYS A 8 -10.54 -2.11 12.19
CA LYS A 8 -10.26 -0.83 12.85
C LYS A 8 -9.38 0.08 12.00
N LEU A 9 -8.25 -0.43 11.50
CA LEU A 9 -7.30 0.34 10.68
C LEU A 9 -7.94 0.90 9.39
N ILE A 10 -8.83 0.13 8.74
CA ILE A 10 -9.54 0.52 7.53
C ILE A 10 -10.52 1.68 7.79
N ARG A 11 -11.13 1.71 8.98
CA ARG A 11 -12.05 2.78 9.40
C ARG A 11 -11.31 4.06 9.77
N GLU A 12 -10.15 3.94 10.41
CA GLU A 12 -9.36 5.09 10.87
C GLU A 12 -8.55 5.77 9.76
N THR A 13 -8.16 5.04 8.72
CA THR A 13 -7.41 5.65 7.61
C THR A 13 -8.27 6.62 6.83
N SER A 14 -7.78 7.83 6.57
CA SER A 14 -8.40 8.82 5.66
C SER A 14 -7.93 8.61 4.21
N ASP A 15 -6.68 8.20 4.01
CA ASP A 15 -6.09 7.94 2.70
C ASP A 15 -6.75 6.74 2.01
N ALA A 16 -7.35 6.99 0.84
CA ALA A 16 -7.99 5.97 0.01
C ALA A 16 -7.01 4.91 -0.52
N ARG A 17 -5.76 5.28 -0.80
CA ARG A 17 -4.73 4.35 -1.28
C ARG A 17 -4.34 3.40 -0.16
N MET A 18 -4.08 3.94 1.04
CA MET A 18 -3.83 3.14 2.24
C MET A 18 -5.02 2.21 2.56
N ARG A 19 -6.26 2.72 2.48
CA ARG A 19 -7.46 1.91 2.68
C ARG A 19 -7.53 0.70 1.73
N THR A 20 -7.22 0.92 0.46
CA THR A 20 -7.20 -0.15 -0.56
C THR A 20 -6.12 -1.19 -0.25
N ARG A 21 -4.94 -0.77 0.20
CA ARG A 21 -3.86 -1.67 0.60
C ARG A 21 -4.26 -2.50 1.83
N LEU A 22 -4.85 -1.87 2.84
CA LEU A 22 -5.33 -2.56 4.04
C LEU A 22 -6.42 -3.58 3.72
N LEU A 23 -7.38 -3.25 2.84
CA LEU A 23 -8.39 -4.20 2.36
C LEU A 23 -7.76 -5.40 1.63
N ALA A 24 -6.74 -5.17 0.82
CA ALA A 24 -6.02 -6.24 0.13
C ALA A 24 -5.35 -7.20 1.12
N ILE A 25 -4.72 -6.67 2.17
CA ILE A 25 -4.07 -7.49 3.20
C ILE A 25 -5.10 -8.19 4.08
N SER A 26 -6.22 -7.54 4.43
CA SER A 26 -7.32 -8.19 5.15
C SER A 26 -7.78 -9.44 4.41
N HIS A 27 -8.08 -9.34 3.11
CA HIS A 27 -8.47 -10.50 2.31
C HIS A 27 -7.37 -11.56 2.19
N PHE A 28 -6.11 -11.15 2.16
CA PHE A 28 -4.99 -12.09 2.15
C PHE A 28 -4.90 -12.88 3.46
N VAL A 29 -5.08 -12.21 4.60
CA VAL A 29 -5.15 -12.85 5.92
C VAL A 29 -6.36 -13.78 6.03
N ASP A 30 -7.49 -13.43 5.39
CA ASP A 30 -8.66 -14.29 5.24
C ASP A 30 -8.45 -15.47 4.25
N GLY A 31 -7.22 -15.67 3.76
CA GLY A 31 -6.85 -16.80 2.90
C GLY A 31 -7.22 -16.64 1.42
N LYS A 32 -7.66 -15.45 0.97
CA LYS A 32 -7.94 -15.22 -0.45
C LYS A 32 -6.66 -15.20 -1.28
N SER A 33 -6.72 -15.78 -2.47
CA SER A 33 -5.60 -15.73 -3.41
C SER A 33 -5.39 -14.31 -3.93
N ARG A 34 -4.14 -13.96 -4.26
CA ARG A 34 -3.77 -12.66 -4.86
C ARG A 34 -4.60 -12.33 -6.11
N THR A 35 -4.98 -13.35 -6.89
CA THR A 35 -5.82 -13.20 -8.07
C THR A 35 -7.27 -12.86 -7.71
N GLN A 36 -7.84 -13.49 -6.68
CA GLN A 36 -9.18 -13.16 -6.19
C GLN A 36 -9.22 -11.73 -5.63
N ILE A 37 -8.22 -11.36 -4.83
CA ILE A 37 -8.10 -10.02 -4.25
C ILE A 37 -8.05 -8.94 -5.34
N ALA A 38 -7.23 -9.16 -6.39
CA ALA A 38 -7.14 -8.25 -7.53
C ALA A 38 -8.51 -8.06 -8.21
N LYS A 39 -9.29 -9.13 -8.38
CA LYS A 39 -10.65 -9.07 -8.93
C LYS A 39 -11.61 -8.31 -8.01
N TYR A 40 -11.60 -8.58 -6.71
CA TYR A 40 -12.48 -7.93 -5.74
C TYR A 40 -12.24 -6.42 -5.65
N LEU A 41 -10.97 -6.01 -5.64
CA LEU A 41 -10.58 -4.61 -5.49
C LEU A 41 -10.43 -3.88 -6.83
N LYS A 42 -10.62 -4.56 -7.97
CA LYS A 42 -10.47 -4.01 -9.33
C LYS A 42 -9.09 -3.36 -9.56
N VAL A 43 -8.03 -4.00 -9.07
CA VAL A 43 -6.63 -3.55 -9.22
C VAL A 43 -5.80 -4.61 -9.94
N SER A 44 -4.59 -4.24 -10.37
CA SER A 44 -3.68 -5.20 -11.00
C SER A 44 -3.20 -6.26 -10.00
N ARG A 45 -2.99 -7.49 -10.47
CA ARG A 45 -2.38 -8.58 -9.68
C ARG A 45 -0.97 -8.20 -9.20
N THR A 46 -0.21 -7.45 -9.99
CA THR A 46 1.12 -6.96 -9.64
C THR A 46 1.08 -6.03 -8.42
N SER A 47 0.11 -5.11 -8.38
CA SER A 47 -0.07 -4.23 -7.21
C SER A 47 -0.35 -5.04 -5.95
N VAL A 48 -1.28 -6.01 -6.01
CA VAL A 48 -1.59 -6.90 -4.87
C VAL A 48 -0.35 -7.68 -4.44
N ASN A 49 0.41 -8.22 -5.39
CA ASN A 49 1.64 -8.95 -5.08
C ASN A 49 2.64 -8.07 -4.32
N ASN A 50 2.87 -6.84 -4.82
CA ASN A 50 3.78 -5.90 -4.18
C ASN A 50 3.32 -5.55 -2.76
N TRP A 51 2.03 -5.28 -2.54
CA TRP A 51 1.51 -4.99 -1.20
C TRP A 51 1.67 -6.16 -0.25
N VAL A 52 1.36 -7.39 -0.69
CA VAL A 52 1.50 -8.58 0.14
C VAL A 52 2.97 -8.86 0.48
N VAL A 53 3.88 -8.76 -0.49
CA VAL A 53 5.33 -8.93 -0.24
C VAL A 53 5.83 -7.89 0.75
N THR A 54 5.45 -6.62 0.56
CA THR A 54 5.83 -5.54 1.47
C THR A 54 5.27 -5.75 2.88
N TYR A 55 4.02 -6.20 3.00
CA TYR A 55 3.41 -6.53 4.28
C TYR A 55 4.11 -7.70 4.98
N LEU A 56 4.44 -8.77 4.25
CA LEU A 56 5.15 -9.91 4.82
C LEU A 56 6.56 -9.54 5.29
N LYS A 57 7.19 -8.54 4.67
CA LYS A 57 8.53 -8.08 5.04
C LYS A 57 8.54 -7.08 6.19
N ASN A 58 7.64 -6.11 6.16
CA ASN A 58 7.70 -4.91 7.02
C ASN A 58 6.42 -4.68 7.84
N GLY A 59 5.46 -5.60 7.80
CA GLY A 59 4.16 -5.42 8.44
C GLY A 59 3.31 -4.29 7.82
N VAL A 60 2.37 -3.76 8.60
CA VAL A 60 1.45 -2.69 8.18
C VAL A 60 2.20 -1.39 7.86
N GLU A 61 3.28 -1.09 8.58
CA GLU A 61 4.10 0.11 8.37
C GLU A 61 4.68 0.19 6.96
N GLY A 62 5.02 -0.97 6.36
CA GLY A 62 5.50 -1.02 5.00
C GLY A 62 4.46 -0.61 3.94
N LEU A 63 3.18 -0.61 4.27
CA LEU A 63 2.11 -0.25 3.34
C LEU A 63 1.94 1.26 3.18
N VAL A 64 2.51 2.06 4.08
CA VAL A 64 2.45 3.53 4.00
C VAL A 64 3.16 3.99 2.73
N GLU A 65 2.50 4.86 1.97
CA GLU A 65 3.12 5.44 0.78
C GLU A 65 4.28 6.33 1.19
N LYS A 66 5.48 6.05 0.65
CA LYS A 66 6.61 6.95 0.82
C LYS A 66 6.36 8.21 -0.01
N GLN A 67 6.68 9.36 0.57
CA GLN A 67 6.65 10.62 -0.16
C GLN A 67 7.68 10.54 -1.30
N HIS A 68 7.21 10.68 -2.54
CA HIS A 68 8.10 10.74 -3.69
C HIS A 68 8.52 12.20 -3.86
N THR A 69 9.79 12.50 -3.66
CA THR A 69 10.36 13.87 -3.75
C THR A 69 10.46 14.42 -5.18
N GLY A 70 9.70 13.85 -6.13
CA GLY A 70 9.76 14.18 -7.54
C GLY A 70 11.16 13.96 -8.14
N ARG A 71 11.33 14.43 -9.38
CA ARG A 71 12.66 14.56 -9.99
C ARG A 71 13.32 15.80 -9.38
N PRO A 72 14.58 15.73 -8.92
CA PRO A 72 15.28 16.92 -8.43
C PRO A 72 15.34 18.00 -9.52
N PRO A 73 15.28 19.29 -9.13
CA PRO A 73 15.40 20.40 -10.07
C PRO A 73 16.73 20.32 -10.83
N ARG A 74 16.70 20.68 -12.12
CA ARG A 74 17.89 20.67 -12.99
C ARG A 74 18.75 21.92 -12.87
N LEU A 75 18.17 23.01 -12.41
CA LEU A 75 18.86 24.28 -12.21
C LEU A 75 19.30 24.36 -10.75
N THR A 76 20.55 24.77 -10.53
CA THR A 76 21.02 25.21 -9.21
C THR A 76 20.48 26.61 -8.92
N GLU A 77 20.47 27.03 -7.65
CA GLU A 77 20.00 28.38 -7.26
C GLU A 77 20.75 29.49 -8.02
N ASP A 78 22.04 29.29 -8.33
CA ASP A 78 22.84 30.22 -9.14
C ASP A 78 22.35 30.37 -10.60
N GLN A 79 21.62 29.38 -11.13
CA GLN A 79 21.06 29.41 -12.48
C GLN A 79 19.61 29.90 -12.54
N LEU A 80 19.02 30.24 -11.39
CA LEU A 80 17.68 30.83 -11.29
C LEU A 80 17.68 32.37 -11.38
N SER A 81 18.85 33.00 -11.53
CA SER A 81 19.02 34.46 -11.70
C SER A 81 18.81 34.94 -13.13
#